data_AF-A0A962N9Q5-F1
#
_entry.id   AF-A0A962N9Q5-F1
#
_cell.length_a   1.000
_cell.length_b   1.000
_cell.length_c   1.000
_cell.angle_alpha   90.00
_cell.angle_beta   90.00
_cell.angle_gamma   90.00
#
_symmetry.space_group_name_H-M   'P 1'
#
loop_
_entity.id
_entity.type
_entity.pdbx_description
1 polymer ?
#
loop_
_entity_poly.entity_id
_entity_poly.type
_entity_poly.pdbx_seq_one_letter_code
_entity_poly.pdbx_strand_id
1 'polypeptide(L)'
;EALLNSDGSFSGPIYRVSGTPFQLINGTQAFTGVTEVGVASMAFDTDGTLTLQYTYEGSSQAKALERFVFDPDAPQCVGTTESRATAKNYSDLWWNASEAGWGLTLSHQGDVIFLLWYTYGEEGRDQWISGSTLRRQPDGRYLGALQRPVSGTPLLLIDGPATTFPVTEVGSAELSFSDGENGQFTYSLDGVTQAKTITRFVAVGPGELKPLCD
;
A
#
# COMPACT_ATOMS: atom_id res chain seq x y z
N GLU A 1 9.53 7.51 -9.88
CA GLU A 1 8.28 6.96 -10.46
C GLU A 1 8.65 5.94 -11.53
N ALA A 2 7.77 4.98 -11.81
CA ALA A 2 7.95 4.07 -12.93
C ALA A 2 7.28 4.66 -14.18
N LEU A 3 7.97 4.57 -15.32
CA LEU A 3 7.53 5.12 -16.61
C LEU A 3 7.18 3.99 -17.58
N LEU A 4 6.19 4.23 -18.43
CA LEU A 4 5.79 3.30 -19.48
C LEU A 4 6.84 3.25 -20.59
N ASN A 5 7.30 2.05 -20.90
CA ASN A 5 8.23 1.76 -21.99
C ASN A 5 7.48 1.40 -23.27
N SER A 6 8.17 1.46 -24.41
CA SER A 6 7.59 1.14 -25.72
C SER A 6 7.15 -0.32 -25.87
N ASP A 7 7.68 -1.22 -25.04
CA ASP A 7 7.32 -2.64 -24.99
C ASP A 7 6.13 -2.93 -24.05
N GLY A 8 5.53 -1.90 -23.45
CA GLY A 8 4.40 -2.02 -22.53
C GLY A 8 4.79 -2.29 -21.06
N SER A 9 6.08 -2.48 -20.76
CA SER A 9 6.56 -2.59 -19.39
C SER A 9 6.62 -1.22 -18.69
N PHE A 10 6.62 -1.23 -17.37
CA PHE A 10 6.85 -0.04 -16.54
C PHE A 10 8.18 -0.18 -15.81
N SER A 11 9.09 0.79 -15.92
CA SER A 11 10.37 0.74 -15.22
C SER A 11 10.71 2.03 -14.47
N GLY A 12 11.39 1.90 -13.34
CA GLY A 12 11.74 3.05 -12.51
C GLY A 12 12.69 2.71 -11.37
N PRO A 13 13.23 3.73 -10.70
CA PRO A 13 14.16 3.55 -9.58
C PRO A 13 13.48 2.89 -8.37
N ILE A 14 14.26 2.09 -7.64
CA ILE A 14 13.92 1.56 -6.31
C ILE A 14 14.62 2.44 -5.27
N TYR A 15 13.87 2.85 -4.25
CA TYR A 15 14.39 3.66 -3.16
C TYR A 15 14.40 2.89 -1.84
N ARG A 16 15.47 3.09 -1.05
CA ARG A 16 15.47 2.85 0.40
C ARG A 16 15.10 4.15 1.09
N VAL A 17 14.19 4.08 2.05
CA VAL A 17 13.70 5.25 2.78
C VAL A 17 13.92 5.09 4.28
N SER A 18 14.21 6.19 4.96
CA SER A 18 14.18 6.28 6.42
C SER A 18 13.24 7.39 6.86
N GLY A 19 12.74 7.33 8.09
CA GLY A 19 11.79 8.32 8.55
C GLY A 19 11.51 8.35 10.04
N THR A 20 10.60 9.24 10.41
CA THR A 20 10.10 9.45 11.76
C THR A 20 9.26 8.24 12.18
N PRO A 21 9.58 7.58 13.32
CA PRO A 21 8.80 6.45 13.82
C PRO A 21 7.30 6.77 13.91
N PHE A 22 6.44 5.81 13.60
CA PHE A 22 4.99 6.01 13.44
C PHE A 22 4.33 6.76 14.62
N GLN A 23 4.76 6.43 15.84
CA GLN A 23 4.27 7.03 17.08
C GLN A 23 4.63 8.51 17.27
N LEU A 24 5.59 9.02 16.48
CA LEU A 24 6.08 10.40 16.51
C LEU A 24 5.64 11.22 15.29
N ILE A 25 5.05 10.60 14.26
CA ILE A 25 4.54 11.33 13.09
C ILE A 25 3.40 12.25 13.55
N ASN A 26 3.54 13.57 13.35
CA ASN A 26 2.56 14.53 13.82
C ASN A 26 2.54 15.83 12.98
N GLY A 27 1.85 15.79 11.83
CA GLY A 27 1.58 16.97 11.01
C GLY A 27 2.75 17.51 10.20
N THR A 28 3.85 16.75 10.09
CA THR A 28 5.03 17.09 9.28
C THR A 28 5.47 15.89 8.46
N GLN A 29 6.25 16.16 7.40
CA GLN A 29 6.88 15.12 6.58
C GLN A 29 7.53 14.04 7.44
N ALA A 30 7.17 12.78 7.17
CA ALA A 30 7.64 11.63 7.93
C ALA A 30 9.00 11.12 7.41
N PHE A 31 9.25 11.13 6.10
CA PHE A 31 10.53 10.65 5.57
C PHE A 31 11.66 11.63 5.88
N THR A 32 12.81 11.09 6.30
CA THR A 32 14.04 11.84 6.64
C THR A 32 15.18 11.56 5.68
N GLY A 33 15.09 10.47 4.90
CA GLY A 33 16.10 10.10 3.92
C GLY A 33 15.51 9.27 2.80
N VAL A 34 16.01 9.48 1.59
CA VAL A 34 15.66 8.72 0.39
C VAL A 34 16.96 8.45 -0.36
N THR A 35 17.23 7.19 -0.68
CA THR A 35 18.42 6.78 -1.43
C THR A 35 17.99 5.84 -2.53
N GLU A 36 18.39 6.15 -3.77
CA GLU A 36 18.21 5.22 -4.88
C GLU A 36 19.15 4.04 -4.70
N VAL A 37 18.60 2.83 -4.67
CA VAL A 37 19.33 1.58 -4.40
C VAL A 37 19.17 0.55 -5.51
N GLY A 38 18.48 0.92 -6.60
CA GLY A 38 18.17 -0.03 -7.63
C GLY A 38 17.21 0.47 -8.69
N VAL A 39 16.80 -0.45 -9.55
CA VAL A 39 15.81 -0.25 -10.60
C VAL A 39 14.90 -1.47 -10.67
N ALA A 40 13.62 -1.25 -10.88
CA ALA A 40 12.62 -2.28 -11.15
C ALA A 40 12.03 -2.12 -12.55
N SER A 41 11.62 -3.23 -13.14
CA SER A 41 10.74 -3.30 -14.29
C SER A 41 9.58 -4.26 -14.01
N MET A 42 8.39 -3.87 -14.42
CA MET A 42 7.14 -4.61 -14.27
C MET A 42 6.54 -4.82 -15.66
N ALA A 43 6.34 -6.07 -16.05
CA ALA A 43 5.64 -6.44 -17.28
C ALA A 43 4.40 -7.27 -16.95
N PHE A 44 3.27 -6.91 -17.53
CA PHE A 44 2.00 -7.62 -17.35
C PHE A 44 1.76 -8.52 -18.57
N ASP A 45 1.80 -9.82 -18.33
CA ASP A 45 1.64 -10.84 -19.35
C ASP A 45 0.16 -11.08 -19.67
N THR A 46 -0.13 -11.63 -20.85
CA THR A 46 -1.51 -11.83 -21.33
C THR A 46 -2.30 -12.86 -20.53
N ASP A 47 -1.62 -13.72 -19.79
CA ASP A 47 -2.20 -14.69 -18.87
C ASP A 47 -2.53 -14.10 -17.48
N GLY A 48 -2.24 -12.82 -17.26
CA GLY A 48 -2.48 -12.11 -16.00
C GLY A 48 -1.31 -12.17 -15.01
N THR A 49 -0.20 -12.82 -15.37
CA THR A 49 1.02 -12.83 -14.57
C THR A 49 1.71 -11.47 -14.64
N LEU A 50 2.27 -11.02 -13.51
CA LEU A 50 3.18 -9.89 -13.42
C LEU A 50 4.61 -10.40 -13.31
N THR A 51 5.42 -10.16 -14.35
CA THR A 51 6.86 -10.36 -14.28
C THR A 51 7.53 -9.12 -13.66
N LEU A 52 8.02 -9.26 -12.43
CA LEU A 52 8.83 -8.26 -11.73
C LEU A 52 10.31 -8.60 -11.87
N GLN A 53 11.08 -7.73 -12.52
CA GLN A 53 12.54 -7.80 -12.60
C GLN A 53 13.14 -6.63 -11.83
N TYR A 54 14.21 -6.86 -11.08
CA TYR A 54 14.87 -5.77 -10.37
C TYR A 54 16.37 -6.00 -10.20
N THR A 55 17.10 -4.90 -10.10
CA THR A 55 18.45 -4.84 -9.54
C THR A 55 18.41 -4.06 -8.24
N TYR A 56 18.90 -4.64 -7.16
CA TYR A 56 18.95 -4.06 -5.83
C TYR A 56 20.37 -4.18 -5.27
N GLU A 57 21.01 -3.05 -4.95
CA GLU A 57 22.40 -2.97 -4.44
C GLU A 57 23.38 -3.81 -5.27
N GLY A 58 23.24 -3.77 -6.61
CA GLY A 58 24.11 -4.46 -7.57
C GLY A 58 23.76 -5.92 -7.84
N SER A 59 22.74 -6.49 -7.19
CA SER A 59 22.28 -7.86 -7.43
C SER A 59 20.94 -7.88 -8.16
N SER A 60 20.76 -8.81 -9.10
CA SER A 60 19.52 -8.89 -9.89
C SER A 60 18.71 -10.14 -9.58
N GLN A 61 17.39 -10.00 -9.68
CA GLN A 61 16.41 -11.07 -9.51
C GLN A 61 15.20 -10.85 -10.43
N ALA A 62 14.47 -11.94 -10.69
CA ALA A 62 13.19 -11.91 -11.38
C ALA A 62 12.18 -12.78 -10.62
N LYS A 63 10.92 -12.30 -10.55
CA LYS A 63 9.80 -12.98 -9.91
C LYS A 63 8.58 -12.91 -10.81
N ALA A 64 7.91 -14.05 -11.00
CA ALA A 64 6.56 -14.08 -11.52
C ALA A 64 5.59 -13.94 -10.32
N LEU A 65 4.72 -12.94 -10.39
CA LEU A 65 3.72 -12.64 -9.39
C LEU A 65 2.34 -12.85 -10.00
N GLU A 66 1.42 -13.41 -9.23
CA GLU A 66 0.01 -13.52 -9.60
C GLU A 66 -0.82 -12.54 -8.77
N ARG A 67 -2.06 -12.32 -9.21
CA ARG A 67 -3.00 -11.50 -8.44
C ARG A 67 -3.31 -12.19 -7.12
N PHE A 68 -3.18 -11.45 -6.03
CA PHE A 68 -3.64 -11.91 -4.72
C PHE A 68 -5.18 -11.83 -4.67
N VAL A 69 -5.84 -12.98 -4.81
CA VAL A 69 -7.31 -13.09 -4.81
C VAL A 69 -7.78 -13.47 -3.39
N PHE A 70 -8.43 -12.54 -2.71
CA PHE A 70 -9.07 -12.79 -1.40
C PHE A 70 -10.61 -12.74 -1.45
N ASP A 71 -11.17 -12.25 -2.55
CA ASP A 71 -12.56 -12.39 -2.97
C ASP A 71 -12.58 -12.65 -4.49
N PRO A 72 -13.37 -13.62 -5.00
CA PRO A 72 -13.49 -13.85 -6.44
C PRO A 72 -14.12 -12.67 -7.20
N ASP A 73 -14.91 -11.83 -6.52
CA ASP A 73 -15.58 -10.68 -7.13
C ASP A 73 -14.67 -9.45 -7.11
N ALA A 74 -13.65 -9.47 -7.98
CA ALA A 74 -12.76 -8.33 -8.15
C ALA A 74 -13.51 -7.08 -8.65
N PRO A 75 -13.22 -5.89 -8.10
CA PRO A 75 -13.92 -4.67 -8.49
C PRO A 75 -13.60 -4.33 -9.94
N GLN A 76 -14.58 -3.75 -10.63
CA GLN A 76 -14.40 -3.28 -12.00
C GLN A 76 -13.95 -1.83 -11.98
N CYS A 77 -12.85 -1.52 -12.66
CA CYS A 77 -12.28 -0.17 -12.67
C CYS A 77 -12.37 0.44 -14.07
N VAL A 78 -12.86 1.68 -14.12
CA VAL A 78 -12.88 2.52 -15.33
C VAL A 78 -12.05 3.78 -15.09
N GLY A 79 -11.57 4.40 -16.17
CA GLY A 79 -10.93 5.71 -16.08
C GLY A 79 -11.97 6.82 -15.91
N THR A 80 -11.69 7.79 -15.05
CA THR A 80 -12.47 9.02 -14.94
C THR A 80 -11.57 10.25 -14.84
N THR A 81 -12.03 11.39 -15.36
CA THR A 81 -11.43 12.72 -15.10
C THR A 81 -12.14 13.46 -13.97
N GLU A 82 -13.34 13.01 -13.59
CA GLU A 82 -14.20 13.66 -12.60
C GLU A 82 -13.74 13.39 -11.17
N SER A 83 -14.34 14.07 -10.19
CA SER A 83 -14.15 13.73 -8.77
C SER A 83 -14.59 12.30 -8.47
N ARG A 84 -13.86 11.63 -7.58
CA ARG A 84 -14.19 10.30 -7.04
C ARG A 84 -14.93 10.38 -5.71
N ALA A 85 -15.39 11.55 -5.28
CA ALA A 85 -16.04 11.71 -3.97
C ALA A 85 -17.30 10.83 -3.81
N THR A 86 -17.97 10.47 -4.89
CA THR A 86 -19.15 9.57 -4.84
C THR A 86 -18.80 8.09 -4.85
N ALA A 87 -17.52 7.73 -5.07
CA ALA A 87 -17.07 6.34 -5.12
C ALA A 87 -17.35 5.60 -3.81
N LYS A 88 -17.76 4.34 -3.94
CA LYS A 88 -18.03 3.45 -2.79
C LYS A 88 -16.98 2.36 -2.65
N ASN A 89 -16.22 2.07 -3.70
CA ASN A 89 -15.01 1.28 -3.63
C ASN A 89 -13.82 2.15 -3.19
N TYR A 90 -13.03 1.67 -2.23
CA TYR A 90 -11.93 2.41 -1.61
C TYR A 90 -10.56 1.91 -2.05
N SER A 91 -10.51 1.00 -3.03
CA SER A 91 -9.26 0.47 -3.58
C SER A 91 -8.43 1.59 -4.20
N ASP A 92 -7.29 1.92 -3.57
CA ASP A 92 -6.32 2.90 -4.05
C ASP A 92 -5.11 2.99 -3.11
N LEU A 93 -4.18 3.88 -3.46
CA LEU A 93 -3.22 4.47 -2.52
C LEU A 93 -3.87 5.63 -1.74
N TRP A 94 -3.65 5.67 -0.43
CA TRP A 94 -4.15 6.69 0.48
C TRP A 94 -3.02 7.21 1.36
N TRP A 95 -3.03 8.49 1.69
CA TRP A 95 -1.92 9.13 2.40
C TRP A 95 -2.37 10.42 3.11
N ASN A 96 -1.50 10.99 3.94
CA ASN A 96 -1.69 12.33 4.47
C ASN A 96 -0.67 13.28 3.81
N ALA A 97 -1.14 14.21 2.99
CA ALA A 97 -0.27 15.13 2.25
C ALA A 97 0.59 16.02 3.17
N SER A 98 0.11 16.35 4.38
CA SER A 98 0.89 17.10 5.37
C SER A 98 1.93 16.25 6.09
N GLU A 99 1.87 14.92 5.96
CA GLU A 99 2.77 13.96 6.59
C GLU A 99 3.43 13.04 5.56
N ALA A 100 3.83 13.59 4.41
CA ALA A 100 4.41 12.82 3.32
C ALA A 100 5.52 11.84 3.79
N GLY A 101 5.48 10.59 3.29
CA GLY A 101 6.45 9.54 3.65
C GLY A 101 5.84 8.27 4.24
N TRP A 102 4.56 8.28 4.60
CA TRP A 102 3.80 7.09 4.98
C TRP A 102 2.47 7.03 4.22
N GLY A 103 1.82 5.87 4.18
CA GLY A 103 0.54 5.72 3.49
C GLY A 103 -0.01 4.30 3.52
N LEU A 104 -1.18 4.14 2.93
CA LEU A 104 -1.92 2.89 2.86
C LEU A 104 -2.16 2.49 1.41
N THR A 105 -2.02 1.21 1.10
CA THR A 105 -2.61 0.59 -0.09
C THR A 105 -3.84 -0.16 0.36
N LEU A 106 -5.00 0.16 -0.20
CA LEU A 106 -6.25 -0.51 0.09
C LEU A 106 -6.69 -1.35 -1.11
N SER A 107 -7.21 -2.53 -0.84
CA SER A 107 -7.97 -3.34 -1.80
C SER A 107 -9.32 -3.68 -1.17
N HIS A 108 -10.40 -3.21 -1.78
CA HIS A 108 -11.76 -3.27 -1.26
C HIS A 108 -12.63 -4.17 -2.15
N GLN A 109 -13.17 -5.24 -1.55
CA GLN A 109 -14.07 -6.21 -2.16
C GLN A 109 -15.24 -6.49 -1.20
N GLY A 110 -16.47 -6.27 -1.67
CA GLY A 110 -17.68 -6.45 -0.85
C GLY A 110 -17.64 -5.67 0.47
N ASP A 111 -17.72 -6.39 1.58
CA ASP A 111 -17.65 -5.82 2.94
C ASP A 111 -16.25 -5.93 3.58
N VAL A 112 -15.21 -6.17 2.77
CA VAL A 112 -13.83 -6.43 3.24
C VAL A 112 -12.83 -5.49 2.58
N ILE A 113 -11.94 -4.92 3.40
CA ILE A 113 -10.76 -4.21 2.95
C ILE A 113 -9.51 -4.98 3.39
N PHE A 114 -8.63 -5.28 2.43
CA PHE A 114 -7.23 -5.56 2.70
C PHE A 114 -6.47 -4.23 2.76
N LEU A 115 -5.71 -4.03 3.83
CA LEU A 115 -4.88 -2.85 4.05
C LEU A 115 -3.41 -3.27 4.08
N LEU A 116 -2.55 -2.52 3.37
CA LEU A 116 -1.12 -2.54 3.55
C LEU A 116 -0.65 -1.14 3.94
N TRP A 117 -0.09 -1.00 5.13
CA TRP A 117 0.42 0.26 5.66
C TRP A 117 1.94 0.26 5.59
N TYR A 118 2.52 1.24 4.89
CA TYR A 118 3.95 1.51 4.96
C TYR A 118 4.23 2.70 5.88
N THR A 119 5.16 2.53 6.81
CA THR A 119 5.56 3.54 7.81
C THR A 119 6.96 3.24 8.33
N TYR A 120 7.36 3.89 9.42
CA TYR A 120 8.67 3.73 10.03
C TYR A 120 8.57 3.17 11.46
N GLY A 121 9.45 2.24 11.80
CA GLY A 121 9.62 1.70 13.14
C GLY A 121 10.67 2.46 13.94
N GLU A 122 11.14 1.84 15.02
CA GLU A 122 12.29 2.34 15.77
C GLU A 122 13.53 2.48 14.88
N GLU A 123 14.39 3.45 15.23
CA GLU A 123 15.58 3.82 14.46
C GLU A 123 15.29 4.29 13.02
N GLY A 124 14.02 4.57 12.71
CA GLY A 124 13.59 5.12 11.43
C GLY A 124 13.61 4.14 10.26
N ARG A 125 13.67 2.83 10.54
CA ARG A 125 13.58 1.77 9.52
C ARG A 125 12.18 1.71 8.94
N ASP A 126 12.11 1.54 7.63
CA ASP A 126 10.88 1.21 6.91
C ASP A 126 10.27 -0.11 7.42
N GLN A 127 8.95 -0.14 7.55
CA GLN A 127 8.19 -1.32 7.90
C GLN A 127 6.84 -1.35 7.17
N TRP A 128 6.32 -2.56 6.99
CA TRP A 128 5.01 -2.82 6.43
C TRP A 128 4.15 -3.59 7.43
N ILE A 129 2.92 -3.12 7.61
CA ILE A 129 1.92 -3.74 8.46
C ILE A 129 0.69 -4.03 7.60
N SER A 130 0.14 -5.24 7.68
CA SER A 130 -1.05 -5.62 6.93
C SER A 130 -2.29 -5.71 7.82
N GLY A 131 -3.44 -5.33 7.29
CA GLY A 131 -4.74 -5.63 7.85
C GLY A 131 -5.47 -6.55 6.88
N SER A 132 -5.33 -7.87 7.06
CA SER A 132 -5.73 -8.85 6.04
C SER A 132 -7.25 -8.96 5.84
N THR A 133 -8.05 -8.51 6.81
CA THR A 133 -9.52 -8.56 6.72
C THR A 133 -10.16 -7.49 7.61
N LEU A 134 -10.15 -6.23 7.18
CA LEU A 134 -10.95 -5.19 7.82
C LEU A 134 -12.40 -5.34 7.36
N ARG A 135 -13.30 -5.68 8.28
CA ARG A 135 -14.71 -5.96 7.97
C ARG A 135 -15.59 -4.75 8.22
N ARG A 136 -16.51 -4.51 7.29
CA ARG A 136 -17.53 -3.46 7.39
C ARG A 136 -18.43 -3.69 8.61
N GLN A 137 -18.65 -2.62 9.36
CA GLN A 137 -19.53 -2.55 10.51
C GLN A 137 -20.89 -1.93 10.11
N PRO A 138 -21.95 -2.07 10.92
CA PRO A 138 -23.26 -1.49 10.62
C PRO A 138 -23.25 0.04 10.42
N ASP A 139 -22.30 0.73 11.05
CA ASP A 139 -22.09 2.18 10.92
C ASP A 139 -21.25 2.59 9.69
N GLY A 140 -20.82 1.61 8.88
CA GLY A 140 -20.05 1.81 7.65
C GLY A 140 -18.53 1.88 7.83
N ARG A 141 -18.01 1.78 9.07
CA ARG A 141 -16.56 1.69 9.32
C ARG A 141 -16.01 0.30 9.00
N TYR A 142 -14.72 0.18 8.75
CA TYR A 142 -14.05 -1.10 8.52
C TYR A 142 -13.04 -1.37 9.63
N LEU A 143 -13.22 -2.46 10.38
CA LEU A 143 -12.41 -2.80 11.55
C LEU A 143 -11.73 -4.17 11.36
N GLY A 144 -10.47 -4.29 11.80
CA GLY A 144 -9.73 -5.55 11.74
C GLY A 144 -8.42 -5.53 12.51
N ALA A 145 -7.83 -6.70 12.66
CA ALA A 145 -6.50 -6.87 13.26
C ALA A 145 -5.40 -6.35 12.31
N LEU A 146 -4.35 -5.79 12.90
CA LEU A 146 -3.10 -5.48 12.22
C LEU A 146 -2.09 -6.60 12.47
N GLN A 147 -1.37 -6.97 11.43
CA GLN A 147 -0.43 -8.08 11.39
C GLN A 147 0.92 -7.59 10.88
N ARG A 148 2.00 -8.06 11.51
CA ARG A 148 3.37 -7.73 11.10
C ARG A 148 4.23 -8.99 11.16
N PRO A 149 4.95 -9.34 10.08
CA PRO A 149 5.93 -10.41 10.12
C PRO A 149 7.00 -10.17 11.19
N VAL A 150 7.35 -11.20 11.96
CA VAL A 150 8.44 -11.12 12.94
C VAL A 150 9.81 -11.14 12.26
N SER A 151 9.91 -11.86 11.14
CA SER A 151 11.11 -11.97 10.31
C SER A 151 10.74 -12.33 8.87
N GLY A 152 11.72 -12.23 7.97
CA GLY A 152 11.57 -12.62 6.58
C GLY A 152 12.87 -13.12 5.97
N THR A 153 12.74 -13.77 4.82
CA THR A 153 13.87 -14.19 4.00
C THR A 153 14.44 -12.97 3.28
N PRO A 154 15.77 -12.72 3.30
CA PRO A 154 16.36 -11.59 2.59
C PRO A 154 15.95 -11.57 1.11
N LEU A 155 15.67 -10.38 0.58
CA LEU A 155 15.06 -10.16 -0.76
C LEU A 155 15.66 -11.06 -1.86
N LEU A 156 16.99 -11.12 -1.93
CA LEU A 156 17.73 -11.85 -2.97
C LEU A 156 17.78 -13.37 -2.75
N LEU A 157 17.36 -13.85 -1.58
CA LEU A 157 17.35 -15.26 -1.18
C LEU A 157 15.94 -15.86 -1.17
N ILE A 158 14.91 -15.10 -1.56
CA ILE A 158 13.54 -15.60 -1.64
C ILE A 158 13.43 -16.57 -2.82
N ASP A 159 13.37 -17.88 -2.58
CA ASP A 159 13.00 -18.91 -3.58
C ASP A 159 11.74 -19.70 -3.18
N GLY A 160 11.09 -19.29 -2.10
CA GLY A 160 9.92 -19.90 -1.49
C GLY A 160 9.23 -18.91 -0.54
N PRO A 161 8.70 -19.35 0.61
CA PRO A 161 8.08 -18.44 1.57
C PRO A 161 9.03 -17.29 1.97
N ALA A 162 8.60 -16.06 1.74
CA ALA A 162 9.35 -14.85 2.13
C ALA A 162 9.24 -14.55 3.63
N THR A 163 8.33 -15.22 4.35
CA THR A 163 8.12 -15.10 5.79
C THR A 163 7.55 -16.39 6.37
N THR A 164 7.38 -16.41 7.70
CA THR A 164 6.76 -17.51 8.44
C THR A 164 5.28 -17.20 8.70
N PHE A 165 4.43 -18.21 8.56
CA PHE A 165 3.00 -18.13 8.87
C PHE A 165 2.67 -18.95 10.14
N PRO A 166 1.65 -18.53 10.92
CA PRO A 166 0.81 -17.35 10.74
C PRO A 166 1.55 -16.05 11.07
N VAL A 167 1.19 -14.97 10.37
CA VAL A 167 1.72 -13.62 10.68
C VAL A 167 1.13 -13.15 12.02
N THR A 168 1.98 -12.61 12.88
CA THR A 168 1.60 -12.22 14.24
C THR A 168 0.70 -10.98 14.25
N GLU A 169 -0.36 -11.01 15.06
CA GLU A 169 -1.19 -9.84 15.34
C GLU A 169 -0.46 -8.88 16.29
N VAL A 170 -0.41 -7.60 15.91
CA VAL A 170 0.33 -6.54 16.62
C VAL A 170 -0.55 -5.35 16.99
N GLY A 171 -1.85 -5.43 16.71
CA GLY A 171 -2.80 -4.39 17.03
C GLY A 171 -4.06 -4.44 16.18
N SER A 172 -4.69 -3.29 15.98
CA SER A 172 -5.96 -3.16 15.28
C SER A 172 -6.02 -1.90 14.43
N ALA A 173 -6.80 -1.94 13.36
CA ALA A 173 -7.07 -0.81 12.49
C ALA A 173 -8.57 -0.57 12.33
N GLU A 174 -8.90 0.70 12.14
CA GLU A 174 -10.20 1.21 11.79
C GLU A 174 -10.06 2.20 10.63
N LEU A 175 -10.89 2.01 9.60
CA LEU A 175 -11.06 2.95 8.51
C LEU A 175 -12.47 3.52 8.55
N SER A 176 -12.59 4.84 8.49
CA SER A 176 -13.84 5.54 8.23
C SER A 176 -13.66 6.48 7.03
N PHE A 177 -14.69 6.59 6.20
CA PHE A 177 -14.63 7.41 4.99
C PHE A 177 -15.77 8.44 5.02
N SER A 178 -15.42 9.71 4.85
CA SER A 178 -16.43 10.78 4.70
C SER A 178 -16.99 10.81 3.28
N ASP A 179 -16.17 10.43 2.30
CA ASP A 179 -16.51 10.30 0.89
C ASP A 179 -15.50 9.36 0.20
N GLY A 180 -15.57 9.22 -1.13
CA GLY A 180 -14.67 8.37 -1.91
C GLY A 180 -13.22 8.87 -2.03
N GLU A 181 -12.91 10.09 -1.59
CA GLU A 181 -11.60 10.76 -1.69
C GLU A 181 -10.98 11.09 -0.31
N ASN A 182 -11.77 11.08 0.76
CA ASN A 182 -11.38 11.50 2.11
C ASN A 182 -11.79 10.47 3.18
N GLY A 183 -10.90 10.22 4.13
CA GLY A 183 -11.17 9.32 5.25
C GLY A 183 -10.28 9.57 6.47
N GLN A 184 -10.44 8.69 7.46
CA GLN A 184 -9.63 8.63 8.66
C GLN A 184 -9.16 7.19 8.89
N PHE A 185 -7.86 7.04 9.10
CA PHE A 185 -7.21 5.82 9.55
C PHE A 185 -6.89 5.94 11.04
N THR A 186 -7.54 5.12 11.85
CA THR A 186 -7.29 5.01 13.28
C THR A 186 -6.66 3.65 13.55
N TYR A 187 -5.61 3.60 14.36
CA TYR A 187 -4.93 2.36 14.67
C TYR A 187 -4.52 2.29 16.13
N SER A 188 -4.41 1.06 16.63
CA SER A 188 -3.58 0.70 17.77
C SER A 188 -2.47 -0.22 17.24
N LEU A 189 -1.21 0.13 17.47
CA LEU A 189 -0.05 -0.66 17.08
C LEU A 189 0.97 -0.63 18.22
N ASP A 190 1.39 -1.81 18.71
CA ASP A 190 2.37 -1.94 19.79
C ASP A 190 2.04 -1.07 21.04
N GLY A 191 0.74 -0.96 21.35
CA GLY A 191 0.23 -0.16 22.49
C GLY A 191 0.11 1.35 22.24
N VAL A 192 0.53 1.85 21.07
CA VAL A 192 0.35 3.24 20.64
C VAL A 192 -0.94 3.36 19.84
N THR A 193 -1.74 4.38 20.13
CA THR A 193 -2.97 4.68 19.39
C THR A 193 -2.89 6.05 18.74
N GLN A 194 -3.23 6.15 17.46
CA GLN A 194 -3.38 7.43 16.76
C GLN A 194 -4.54 7.39 15.76
N ALA A 195 -5.00 8.58 15.38
CA ALA A 195 -5.93 8.80 14.28
C ALA A 195 -5.30 9.76 13.26
N LYS A 196 -5.38 9.39 11.98
CA LYS A 196 -4.79 10.13 10.86
C LYS A 196 -5.85 10.40 9.81
N THR A 197 -5.99 11.66 9.41
CA THR A 197 -6.74 11.97 8.19
C THR A 197 -5.97 11.47 6.98
N ILE A 198 -6.67 10.88 6.03
CA ILE A 198 -6.10 10.37 4.79
C ILE A 198 -6.91 10.87 3.60
N THR A 199 -6.23 11.12 2.49
CA THR A 199 -6.83 11.42 1.21
C THR A 199 -6.34 10.41 0.17
N ARG A 200 -7.17 10.16 -0.83
CA ARG A 200 -6.83 9.28 -1.94
C ARG A 200 -5.72 9.92 -2.78
N PHE A 201 -4.63 9.20 -3.00
CA PHE A 201 -3.48 9.68 -3.76
C PHE A 201 -3.86 9.87 -5.24
N VAL A 202 -3.29 10.90 -5.87
CA VAL A 202 -3.43 11.18 -7.30
C VAL A 202 -2.03 11.47 -7.84
N ALA A 203 -1.50 10.54 -8.63
CA ALA A 203 -0.16 10.66 -9.21
C ALA A 203 -0.14 11.57 -10.46
N VAL A 204 -1.29 11.70 -11.12
CA VAL A 204 -1.42 12.39 -12.41
C VAL A 204 -1.87 13.84 -12.24
N GLY A 205 -1.58 14.67 -13.25
CA GLY A 205 -1.99 16.07 -13.25
C GLY A 205 -3.52 16.27 -13.35
N PRO A 206 -4.00 17.51 -13.15
CA PRO A 206 -5.40 17.84 -13.35
C PRO A 206 -5.87 17.49 -14.77
N GLY A 207 -7.06 16.88 -14.88
CA GLY A 207 -7.67 16.51 -16.17
C GLY A 207 -7.20 15.17 -16.75
N GLU A 208 -6.23 14.51 -16.13
CA GLU A 208 -5.78 13.17 -16.51
C GLU A 208 -6.70 12.08 -15.94
N LEU A 209 -6.77 10.94 -16.63
CA LEU A 209 -7.55 9.79 -16.18
C LEU A 209 -6.97 9.21 -14.87
N LYS A 210 -7.85 9.00 -13.90
CA LYS A 210 -7.57 8.24 -12.68
C LYS A 210 -8.53 7.06 -12.53
N PRO A 211 -8.14 5.97 -11.87
CA PRO A 211 -9.02 4.82 -11.67
C PRO A 211 -10.21 5.17 -10.78
N LEU A 212 -11.39 4.76 -11.21
CA LEU A 212 -12.63 4.70 -10.44
C LEU A 212 -13.11 3.25 -10.47
N CYS A 213 -13.06 2.59 -9.31
CA CYS A 213 -13.51 1.22 -9.15
C CYS A 213 -14.90 1.19 -8.51
N ASP A 214 -15.69 0.17 -8.85
CA ASP A 214 -16.94 -0.21 -8.20
C ASP A 214 -16.82 -1.67 -7.74
#